data_AF-A0A4U2ELD7-F1
#
_entry.id   AF-A0A4U2ELD7-F1
#
_cell.length_a   1.000
_cell.length_b   1.000
_cell.length_c   1.000
_cell.angle_alpha   90.00
_cell.angle_beta   90.00
_cell.angle_gamma   90.00
#
_symmetry.space_group_name_H-M   'P 1'
#
loop_
_entity.id
_entity.type
_entity.pdbx_description
1 polymer ?
#
loop_
_entity_poly.entity_id
_entity_poly.type
_entity_poly.pdbx_seq_one_letter_code
_entity_poly.pdbx_strand_id
1 'polypeptide(L)'
;LYPVFWFDVVGINDIPNFLGGAQSIANGTGIPGKTGMYQAGFFPIMMFGLPAAALAMYHCADAKNKNQVFAIMLAAAMASFFTGITEPLEFSFMFLAPVLFLVHAVLTGLSLYIAASMEWMAGFGFSAGFVDLVLSSQNPLATNWYMLLVQGVVFFALYYGIFRFAIIKFNLRTPGRGEEMEAEGETESPEALVSLTNNYIEAIGGADNILEVDNCITRLRLTVKDSSAADSGKLKKLGAAGVVPIGKGGLQVIIGLGKVDKVAEQMKKALA
;
A
#
# COMPACT_ATOMS: atom_id res chain seq x y z
N LEU A 1 9.75 -9.79 -6.60
CA LEU A 1 10.96 -9.52 -7.43
C LEU A 1 12.16 -9.00 -6.62
N TYR A 2 11.97 -8.19 -5.57
CA TYR A 2 13.07 -7.60 -4.79
C TYR A 2 14.00 -8.59 -4.05
N PRO A 3 13.52 -9.67 -3.40
CA PRO A 3 14.41 -10.53 -2.59
C PRO A 3 15.43 -11.28 -3.44
N VAL A 4 15.00 -11.79 -4.59
CA VAL A 4 15.82 -12.60 -5.50
C VAL A 4 17.07 -11.83 -5.96
N PHE A 5 16.91 -10.55 -6.29
CA PHE A 5 18.02 -9.69 -6.71
C PHE A 5 19.13 -9.58 -5.64
N TRP A 6 18.78 -9.40 -4.36
CA TRP A 6 19.77 -9.27 -3.30
C TRP A 6 20.59 -10.54 -3.09
N PHE A 7 19.93 -11.70 -3.12
CA PHE A 7 20.58 -13.00 -2.95
C PHE A 7 21.45 -13.36 -4.15
N ASP A 8 21.03 -12.98 -5.36
CA ASP A 8 21.81 -13.14 -6.58
C ASP A 8 23.11 -12.33 -6.53
N VAL A 9 23.04 -11.06 -6.11
CA VAL A 9 24.20 -10.17 -6.01
C VAL A 9 25.27 -10.72 -5.05
N VAL A 10 24.85 -11.35 -3.95
CA VAL A 10 25.77 -11.92 -2.95
C VAL A 10 26.18 -13.37 -3.31
N GLY A 11 25.61 -13.96 -4.36
CA GLY A 11 25.95 -15.30 -4.84
C GLY A 11 25.43 -16.44 -3.96
N ILE A 12 24.38 -16.19 -3.17
CA ILE A 12 23.80 -17.17 -2.24
C ILE A 12 22.39 -17.61 -2.64
N ASN A 13 21.93 -17.25 -3.84
CA ASN A 13 20.56 -17.53 -4.26
C ASN A 13 20.32 -19.03 -4.52
N ASP A 14 19.66 -19.68 -3.57
CA ASP A 14 19.14 -21.04 -3.67
C ASP A 14 17.60 -21.10 -3.60
N ILE A 15 16.90 -19.96 -3.74
CA ILE A 15 15.44 -19.90 -3.80
C ILE A 15 14.88 -20.83 -4.89
N PRO A 16 15.42 -20.85 -6.13
CA PRO A 16 14.93 -21.76 -7.17
C PRO A 16 15.06 -23.24 -6.76
N ASN A 17 16.11 -23.58 -5.99
CA ASN A 17 16.29 -24.93 -5.46
C ASN A 17 15.27 -25.24 -4.37
N PHE A 18 14.88 -24.26 -3.55
CA PHE A 18 13.77 -24.45 -2.61
C PHE A 18 12.46 -24.71 -3.36
N LEU A 19 12.12 -23.87 -4.33
CA LEU A 19 10.88 -23.97 -5.10
C LEU A 19 10.80 -25.24 -5.96
N GLY A 20 11.94 -25.82 -6.37
CA GLY A 20 12.01 -27.10 -7.08
C GLY A 20 11.67 -28.33 -6.22
N GLY A 21 11.61 -28.18 -4.89
CA GLY A 21 11.09 -29.19 -3.97
C GLY A 21 11.72 -30.58 -4.16
N ALA A 22 10.88 -31.58 -4.44
CA ALA A 22 11.30 -32.98 -4.59
C ALA A 22 12.36 -33.16 -5.69
N GLN A 23 12.28 -32.40 -6.78
CA GLN A 23 13.23 -32.49 -7.88
C GLN A 23 14.62 -31.99 -7.46
N SER A 24 14.66 -30.90 -6.69
CA SER A 24 15.92 -30.36 -6.17
C SER A 24 16.56 -31.29 -5.14
N ILE A 25 15.76 -31.99 -4.33
CA ILE A 25 16.26 -33.05 -3.45
C ILE A 25 16.87 -34.19 -4.28
N ALA A 26 16.16 -34.68 -5.30
CA ALA A 26 16.63 -35.77 -6.16
C ALA A 26 17.93 -35.42 -6.91
N ASN A 27 18.09 -34.15 -7.29
CA ASN A 27 19.29 -33.65 -7.96
C ASN A 27 20.42 -33.28 -6.99
N GLY A 28 20.22 -33.42 -5.68
CA GLY A 28 21.22 -33.07 -4.65
C GLY A 28 21.43 -31.57 -4.44
N THR A 29 20.60 -30.71 -5.03
CA THR A 29 20.69 -29.24 -4.90
C THR A 29 19.79 -28.69 -3.79
N GLY A 30 18.81 -29.48 -3.32
CA GLY A 30 17.92 -29.15 -2.21
C GLY A 30 18.27 -29.95 -0.96
N ILE A 31 18.73 -29.26 0.09
CA ILE A 31 19.07 -29.85 1.39
C ILE A 31 18.03 -29.37 2.42
N PRO A 32 17.20 -30.27 2.99
CA PRO A 32 16.28 -29.92 4.06
C PRO A 32 17.00 -29.24 5.23
N GLY A 33 16.37 -28.20 5.80
CA GLY A 33 16.98 -27.42 6.86
C GLY A 33 18.13 -26.48 6.42
N LYS A 34 18.44 -26.39 5.12
CA LYS A 34 19.46 -25.45 4.62
C LYS A 34 19.01 -24.62 3.42
N THR A 35 18.47 -25.27 2.40
CA THR A 35 18.08 -24.59 1.17
C THR A 35 16.97 -23.58 1.46
N GLY A 36 17.12 -22.33 1.01
CA GLY A 36 16.13 -21.29 1.20
C GLY A 36 16.00 -20.76 2.64
N MET A 37 16.97 -21.01 3.52
CA MET A 37 16.90 -20.67 4.96
C MET A 37 16.60 -19.19 5.26
N TYR A 38 16.94 -18.29 4.35
CA TYR A 38 16.77 -16.85 4.49
C TYR A 38 15.38 -16.35 4.07
N GLN A 39 14.46 -17.23 3.68
CA GLN A 39 13.08 -16.87 3.32
C GLN A 39 12.12 -16.93 4.50
N ALA A 40 12.24 -17.94 5.36
CA ALA A 40 11.18 -18.31 6.29
C ALA A 40 10.81 -17.22 7.31
N GLY A 41 11.77 -16.40 7.75
CA GLY A 41 11.51 -15.35 8.73
C GLY A 41 10.74 -14.14 8.21
N PHE A 42 10.40 -14.07 6.92
CA PHE A 42 9.49 -13.05 6.39
C PHE A 42 8.03 -13.33 6.78
N PHE A 43 7.61 -14.61 6.86
CA PHE A 43 6.23 -14.99 7.17
C PHE A 43 5.74 -14.42 8.53
N PRO A 44 6.48 -14.54 9.65
CA PRO A 44 6.08 -13.93 10.92
C PRO A 44 5.87 -12.41 10.85
N ILE A 45 6.65 -11.71 10.02
CA ILE A 45 6.56 -10.25 9.89
C ILE A 45 5.34 -9.85 9.07
N MET A 46 5.19 -10.44 7.89
CA MET A 46 4.16 -10.04 6.92
C MET A 46 2.76 -10.49 7.36
N MET A 47 2.66 -11.66 7.99
CA MET A 47 1.38 -12.19 8.48
C MET A 47 1.01 -11.70 9.89
N PHE A 48 1.95 -11.22 10.70
CA PHE A 48 1.64 -10.89 12.09
C PHE A 48 2.22 -9.56 12.55
N GLY A 49 3.51 -9.33 12.33
CA GLY A 49 4.18 -8.09 12.75
C GLY A 49 3.56 -6.83 12.15
N LEU A 50 3.39 -6.79 10.82
CA LEU A 50 2.82 -5.63 10.13
C LEU A 50 1.32 -5.43 10.43
N PRO A 51 0.46 -6.48 10.44
CA PRO A 51 -0.91 -6.35 10.96
C PRO A 51 -0.97 -5.82 12.40
N ALA A 52 -0.05 -6.22 13.28
CA ALA A 52 0.06 -5.68 14.62
C ALA A 52 0.49 -4.19 14.66
N ALA A 53 1.40 -3.79 13.77
CA ALA A 53 1.76 -2.38 13.59
C ALA A 53 0.57 -1.54 13.10
N ALA A 54 -0.20 -2.04 12.13
CA ALA A 54 -1.44 -1.42 11.68
C ALA A 54 -2.44 -1.24 12.83
N LEU A 55 -2.63 -2.26 13.67
CA LEU A 55 -3.48 -2.17 14.85
C LEU A 55 -2.96 -1.14 15.86
N ALA A 56 -1.65 -1.08 16.09
CA ALA A 56 -1.03 -0.10 16.97
C ALA A 56 -1.24 1.34 16.47
N MET A 57 -1.05 1.58 15.16
CA MET A 57 -1.29 2.87 14.53
C MET A 57 -2.75 3.29 14.61
N TYR A 58 -3.69 2.37 14.34
CA TYR A 58 -5.12 2.60 14.51
C TYR A 58 -5.48 2.99 15.96
N HIS A 59 -4.91 2.31 16.95
CA HIS A 59 -5.15 2.64 18.37
C HIS A 59 -4.52 3.96 18.81
N CYS A 60 -3.51 4.46 18.09
CA CYS A 60 -2.84 5.72 18.37
C CYS A 60 -3.37 6.91 17.54
N ALA A 61 -4.27 6.66 16.58
CA ALA A 61 -4.88 7.70 15.76
C ALA A 61 -5.82 8.61 16.56
N ASP A 62 -5.93 9.86 16.12
CA ASP A 62 -6.84 10.84 16.72
C ASP A 62 -8.29 10.41 16.52
N ALA A 63 -9.16 10.66 17.50
CA ALA A 63 -10.55 10.19 17.50
C ALA A 63 -11.32 10.60 16.23
N LYS A 64 -11.04 11.81 15.71
CA LYS A 64 -11.64 12.34 14.48
C LYS A 64 -11.26 11.57 13.20
N ASN A 65 -10.07 10.97 13.16
CA ASN A 65 -9.52 10.28 11.99
C ASN A 65 -9.70 8.75 12.06
N LYS A 66 -10.21 8.24 13.19
CA LYS A 66 -10.14 6.82 13.55
C LYS A 66 -10.83 5.89 12.55
N ASN A 67 -11.94 6.32 11.95
CA ASN A 67 -12.65 5.55 10.93
C ASN A 67 -11.86 5.43 9.63
N GLN A 68 -11.27 6.55 9.16
CA GLN A 68 -10.44 6.56 7.96
C GLN A 68 -9.18 5.72 8.17
N VAL A 69 -8.51 5.89 9.31
CA VAL A 69 -7.32 5.09 9.66
C VAL A 69 -7.67 3.61 9.74
N PHE A 70 -8.81 3.24 10.34
CA PHE A 70 -9.24 1.85 10.39
C PHE A 70 -9.34 1.22 8.99
N ALA A 71 -10.00 1.91 8.06
CA ALA A 71 -10.20 1.41 6.70
C ALA A 71 -8.87 1.19 5.97
N ILE A 72 -7.97 2.19 5.97
CA ILE A 72 -6.68 2.08 5.27
C ILE A 72 -5.76 1.05 5.94
N MET A 73 -5.74 0.99 7.28
CA MET A 73 -4.87 0.08 8.03
C MET A 73 -5.35 -1.36 7.90
N LEU A 74 -6.66 -1.59 7.91
CA LEU A 74 -7.23 -2.92 7.70
C LEU A 74 -6.93 -3.42 6.28
N ALA A 75 -7.15 -2.59 5.26
CA ALA A 75 -6.86 -2.95 3.88
C ALA A 75 -5.38 -3.29 3.68
N ALA A 76 -4.47 -2.45 4.19
CA ALA A 76 -3.03 -2.68 4.11
C ALA A 76 -2.59 -3.93 4.91
N ALA A 77 -3.15 -4.15 6.11
CA ALA A 77 -2.88 -5.33 6.91
C ALA A 77 -3.37 -6.62 6.23
N MET A 78 -4.53 -6.59 5.59
CA MET A 78 -5.06 -7.73 4.83
C MET A 78 -4.21 -8.04 3.60
N ALA A 79 -3.75 -7.02 2.88
CA ALA A 79 -2.80 -7.20 1.77
C ALA A 79 -1.51 -7.88 2.28
N SER A 80 -0.89 -7.32 3.32
CA SER A 80 0.30 -7.90 3.96
C SER A 80 0.06 -9.34 4.44
N PHE A 81 -1.08 -9.61 5.07
CA PHE A 81 -1.39 -10.95 5.58
C PHE A 81 -1.53 -11.98 4.46
N PHE A 82 -2.36 -11.71 3.46
CA PHE A 82 -2.72 -12.71 2.46
C PHE A 82 -1.67 -12.85 1.37
N THR A 83 -1.20 -11.73 0.85
CA THR A 83 -0.30 -11.71 -0.31
C THR A 83 1.14 -11.43 0.09
N GLY A 84 1.37 -10.88 1.29
CA GLY A 84 2.69 -10.50 1.73
C GLY A 84 3.19 -9.16 1.17
N ILE A 85 2.32 -8.42 0.48
CA ILE A 85 2.63 -7.06 -0.01
C ILE A 85 2.58 -6.10 1.17
N THR A 86 3.71 -5.47 1.48
CA THR A 86 3.90 -4.65 2.69
C THR A 86 3.90 -3.16 2.39
N GLU A 87 4.15 -2.77 1.14
CA GLU A 87 4.36 -1.38 0.72
C GLU A 87 3.21 -0.45 1.13
N PRO A 88 1.92 -0.79 0.97
CA PRO A 88 0.83 0.09 1.40
C PRO A 88 0.86 0.41 2.90
N LEU A 89 1.35 -0.51 3.73
CA LEU A 89 1.46 -0.33 5.17
C LEU A 89 2.76 0.39 5.53
N GLU A 90 3.89 -0.05 4.98
CA GLU A 90 5.21 0.53 5.27
C GLU A 90 5.31 1.98 4.83
N PHE A 91 4.75 2.32 3.67
CA PHE A 91 4.78 3.69 3.16
C PHE A 91 3.98 4.65 4.05
N SER A 92 3.00 4.13 4.78
CA SER A 92 2.18 4.93 5.70
C SER A 92 2.97 5.48 6.91
N PHE A 93 4.10 4.87 7.27
CA PHE A 93 4.90 5.33 8.42
C PHE A 93 6.38 5.53 8.12
N MET A 94 6.92 4.98 7.04
CA MET A 94 8.35 5.10 6.70
C MET A 94 8.80 6.56 6.58
N PHE A 95 7.96 7.42 5.98
CA PHE A 95 8.28 8.84 5.79
C PHE A 95 7.87 9.72 6.99
N LEU A 96 6.81 9.35 7.70
CA LEU A 96 6.29 10.13 8.82
C LEU A 96 7.03 9.84 10.14
N ALA A 97 7.46 8.58 10.33
CA ALA A 97 8.13 8.09 11.51
C ALA A 97 9.28 7.12 11.14
N PRO A 98 10.41 7.63 10.60
CA PRO A 98 11.53 6.79 10.16
C PRO A 98 12.10 5.86 11.25
N VAL A 99 11.97 6.26 12.52
CA VAL A 99 12.36 5.44 13.67
C VAL A 99 11.57 4.13 13.73
N LEU A 100 10.26 4.14 13.40
CA LEU A 100 9.46 2.92 13.33
C LEU A 100 9.89 2.02 12.19
N PHE A 101 10.38 2.59 11.08
CA PHE A 101 10.94 1.82 9.98
C PHE A 101 12.26 1.14 10.34
N LEU A 102 13.13 1.82 11.10
CA LEU A 102 14.34 1.20 11.64
C LEU A 102 14.00 0.06 12.61
N VAL A 103 13.03 0.27 13.50
CA VAL A 103 12.52 -0.78 14.40
C VAL A 103 11.99 -1.96 13.60
N HIS A 104 11.18 -1.71 12.58
CA HIS A 104 10.69 -2.74 11.67
C HIS A 104 11.84 -3.53 11.04
N ALA A 105 12.84 -2.87 10.47
CA ALA A 105 13.99 -3.53 9.84
C ALA A 105 14.76 -4.43 10.81
N VAL A 106 14.99 -3.96 12.05
CA VAL A 106 15.66 -4.74 13.10
C VAL A 106 14.85 -5.96 13.50
N LEU A 107 13.54 -5.80 13.70
CA LEU A 107 12.65 -6.92 14.04
C LEU A 107 12.57 -7.94 12.89
N THR A 108 12.53 -7.48 11.64
CA THR A 108 12.59 -8.35 10.46
C THR A 108 13.89 -9.15 10.42
N GLY A 109 15.03 -8.50 10.64
CA GLY A 109 16.32 -9.18 10.73
C GLY A 109 16.37 -10.23 11.86
N LEU A 110 15.81 -9.91 13.03
CA LEU A 110 15.71 -10.85 14.14
C LEU A 110 14.79 -12.04 13.80
N SER A 111 13.69 -11.80 13.12
CA SER A 111 12.76 -12.85 12.68
C SER A 111 13.43 -13.83 11.72
N LEU A 112 14.18 -13.31 10.75
CA LEU A 112 14.99 -14.08 9.81
C LEU A 112 16.06 -14.90 10.51
N TYR A 113 16.79 -14.28 11.43
CA TYR A 113 17.82 -14.97 12.22
C TYR A 113 17.24 -16.12 13.05
N ILE A 114 16.13 -15.90 13.75
CA ILE A 114 15.49 -16.94 14.57
C ILE A 114 15.05 -18.11 13.70
N ALA A 115 14.30 -17.84 12.62
CA ALA A 115 13.80 -18.90 11.74
C ALA A 115 14.95 -19.71 11.11
N ALA A 116 16.00 -19.05 10.64
CA ALA A 116 17.17 -19.71 10.08
C ALA A 116 17.94 -20.54 11.12
N SER A 117 18.16 -20.00 12.32
CA SER A 117 18.89 -20.69 13.40
C SER A 117 18.18 -21.92 13.95
N MET A 118 16.84 -21.92 13.90
CA MET A 118 15.99 -23.01 14.36
C MET A 118 15.64 -23.99 13.22
N GLU A 119 16.16 -23.75 12.02
CA GLU A 119 15.88 -24.51 10.80
C GLU A 119 14.37 -24.62 10.49
N TRP A 120 13.62 -23.57 10.79
CA TRP A 120 12.22 -23.46 10.41
C TRP A 120 12.15 -22.99 8.96
N MET A 121 11.81 -23.92 8.06
CA MET A 121 11.89 -23.72 6.62
C MET A 121 10.51 -23.58 6.00
N ALA A 122 10.29 -22.44 5.36
CA ALA A 122 9.25 -22.17 4.38
C ALA A 122 9.81 -21.18 3.36
N GLY A 123 9.37 -21.29 2.11
CA GLY A 123 9.78 -20.41 1.02
C GLY A 123 8.57 -19.82 0.32
N PHE A 124 8.80 -18.82 -0.51
CA PHE A 124 7.71 -18.12 -1.20
C PHE A 124 8.10 -17.78 -2.62
N GLY A 125 7.11 -17.80 -3.53
CA GLY A 125 7.32 -17.40 -4.92
C GLY A 125 7.12 -15.89 -5.12
N PHE A 126 6.31 -15.27 -4.27
CA PHE A 126 5.91 -13.88 -4.41
C PHE A 126 6.38 -13.01 -3.23
N SER A 127 5.77 -13.14 -2.04
CA SER A 127 6.04 -12.22 -0.93
C SER A 127 5.72 -12.78 0.46
N ALA A 128 5.79 -14.08 0.72
CA ALA A 128 5.65 -14.67 2.06
C ALA A 128 4.31 -14.35 2.78
N GLY A 129 3.23 -14.19 2.01
CA GLY A 129 1.89 -14.10 2.57
C GLY A 129 1.33 -15.45 3.00
N PHE A 130 0.13 -15.45 3.59
CA PHE A 130 -0.59 -16.66 3.98
C PHE A 130 -0.74 -17.65 2.82
N VAL A 131 -1.01 -17.15 1.61
CA VAL A 131 -1.12 -18.00 0.42
C VAL A 131 0.20 -18.72 0.13
N ASP A 132 1.33 -18.01 0.17
CA ASP A 132 2.65 -18.60 0.00
C ASP A 132 2.95 -19.63 1.10
N LEU A 133 2.52 -19.39 2.35
CA LEU A 133 2.77 -20.33 3.46
C LEU A 133 2.04 -21.65 3.25
N VAL A 134 0.75 -21.57 2.84
CA VAL A 134 -0.06 -22.75 2.54
C VAL A 134 0.57 -23.53 1.39
N LEU A 135 0.99 -22.86 0.32
CA LEU A 135 1.67 -23.52 -0.81
C LEU A 135 3.01 -24.13 -0.38
N SER A 136 3.81 -23.40 0.41
CA SER A 136 5.10 -23.87 0.92
C SER A 136 4.96 -25.07 1.84
N SER A 137 3.87 -25.19 2.59
CA SER A 137 3.66 -26.33 3.51
C SER A 137 3.66 -27.69 2.82
N GLN A 138 3.38 -27.72 1.52
CA GLN A 138 3.35 -28.93 0.69
C GLN A 138 4.73 -29.26 0.09
N ASN A 139 5.71 -28.36 0.23
CA ASN A 139 7.04 -28.57 -0.29
C ASN A 139 7.84 -29.49 0.65
N PRO A 140 8.47 -30.57 0.15
CA PRO A 140 9.28 -31.47 0.99
C PRO A 140 10.51 -30.81 1.63
N LEU A 141 10.95 -29.66 1.14
CA LEU A 141 12.00 -28.86 1.78
C LEU A 141 11.50 -28.01 2.94
N ALA A 142 10.17 -27.81 3.06
CA ALA A 142 9.59 -27.11 4.19
C ALA A 142 9.66 -27.97 5.45
N THR A 143 10.31 -27.44 6.48
CA THR A 143 10.68 -28.15 7.71
C THR A 143 10.18 -27.34 8.89
N ASN A 144 9.38 -27.94 9.78
CA ASN A 144 8.85 -27.23 10.96
C ASN A 144 8.18 -25.87 10.66
N TRP A 145 7.63 -25.70 9.45
CA TRP A 145 7.09 -24.42 8.96
C TRP A 145 5.97 -23.86 9.87
N TYR A 146 5.23 -24.73 10.57
CA TYR A 146 4.17 -24.34 11.51
C TYR A 146 4.72 -23.53 12.69
N MET A 147 6.00 -23.66 13.03
CA MET A 147 6.64 -22.84 14.06
C MET A 147 6.72 -21.36 13.67
N LEU A 148 6.65 -21.05 12.37
CA LEU A 148 6.56 -19.66 11.89
C LEU A 148 5.23 -19.01 12.31
N LEU A 149 4.17 -19.78 12.52
CA LEU A 149 2.92 -19.26 13.08
C LEU A 149 3.08 -18.93 14.56
N VAL A 150 3.78 -19.79 15.32
CA VAL A 150 4.10 -19.54 16.73
C VAL A 150 4.98 -18.30 16.87
N GLN A 151 6.04 -18.21 16.07
CA GLN A 151 6.88 -17.02 15.97
C GLN A 151 6.05 -15.79 15.59
N GLY A 152 5.15 -15.93 14.62
CA GLY A 152 4.21 -14.90 14.20
C GLY A 152 3.40 -14.32 15.36
N VAL A 153 2.79 -15.16 16.20
CA VAL A 153 2.04 -14.71 17.38
C VAL A 153 2.92 -13.95 18.38
N VAL A 154 4.16 -14.40 18.60
CA VAL A 154 5.12 -13.66 19.46
C VAL A 154 5.45 -12.30 18.84
N PHE A 155 5.73 -12.27 17.54
CA PHE A 155 6.04 -11.06 16.81
C PHE A 155 4.83 -10.10 16.73
N PHE A 156 3.60 -10.61 16.71
CA PHE A 156 2.39 -9.79 16.84
C PHE A 156 2.43 -8.96 18.12
N ALA A 157 2.66 -9.64 19.26
CA ALA A 157 2.72 -8.98 20.56
C ALA A 157 3.88 -7.98 20.65
N LEU A 158 5.06 -8.35 20.13
CA LEU A 158 6.23 -7.47 20.09
C LEU A 158 6.00 -6.24 19.22
N TYR A 159 5.52 -6.41 17.99
CA TYR A 159 5.23 -5.29 17.09
C TYR A 159 4.18 -4.37 17.69
N TYR A 160 3.05 -4.91 18.16
CA TYR A 160 2.01 -4.10 18.78
C TYR A 160 2.54 -3.30 19.97
N GLY A 161 3.24 -3.96 20.89
CA GLY A 161 3.79 -3.34 22.09
C GLY A 161 4.83 -2.27 21.77
N ILE A 162 5.83 -2.60 20.94
CA ILE A 162 6.94 -1.69 20.60
C ILE A 162 6.44 -0.51 19.77
N PHE A 163 5.62 -0.73 18.74
CA PHE A 163 5.08 0.36 17.92
C PHE A 163 4.24 1.29 18.77
N ARG A 164 3.27 0.75 19.52
CA ARG A 164 2.40 1.57 20.37
C ARG A 164 3.19 2.35 21.42
N PHE A 165 4.17 1.72 22.06
CA PHE A 165 5.05 2.39 23.00
C PHE A 165 5.84 3.52 22.34
N ALA A 166 6.50 3.26 21.21
CA ALA A 166 7.31 4.25 20.51
C ALA A 166 6.45 5.44 20.02
N ILE A 167 5.28 5.16 19.44
CA ILE A 167 4.34 6.19 18.97
C ILE A 167 3.96 7.14 20.10
N ILE A 168 3.54 6.59 21.24
CA ILE A 168 3.09 7.39 22.40
C ILE A 168 4.29 8.09 23.06
N LYS A 169 5.36 7.36 23.36
CA LYS A 169 6.50 7.86 24.13
C LYS A 169 7.26 8.98 23.42
N PHE A 170 7.46 8.84 22.11
CA PHE A 170 8.21 9.81 21.30
C PHE A 170 7.31 10.75 20.51
N ASN A 171 5.99 10.71 20.74
CA ASN A 171 5.02 11.51 20.04
C ASN A 171 5.14 11.44 18.50
N LEU A 172 5.39 10.24 17.96
CA LEU A 172 5.61 10.04 16.53
C LEU A 172 4.34 10.29 15.70
N ARG A 173 4.48 11.01 14.59
CA ARG A 173 3.36 11.25 13.66
C ARG A 173 3.15 9.98 12.84
N THR A 174 2.00 9.36 13.00
CA THR A 174 1.55 8.17 12.26
C THR A 174 0.24 8.51 11.54
N PRO A 175 -0.23 7.71 10.57
CA PRO A 175 -1.48 7.99 9.87
C PRO A 175 -2.62 8.35 10.82
N GLY A 176 -3.24 9.51 10.57
CA GLY A 176 -4.33 10.06 11.37
C GLY A 176 -3.96 10.58 12.76
N ARG A 177 -2.68 10.83 13.05
CA ARG A 177 -2.21 11.39 14.32
C ARG A 177 -1.42 12.69 14.12
N GLY A 178 -1.92 13.79 14.68
CA GLY A 178 -1.24 15.09 14.65
C GLY A 178 -1.29 15.81 13.29
N GLU A 179 -2.24 15.42 12.44
CA GLU A 179 -2.61 16.08 11.18
C GLU A 179 -4.12 16.06 10.98
N GLU A 180 -4.64 17.06 10.28
CA GLU A 180 -5.90 16.91 9.56
C GLU A 180 -5.61 15.97 8.39
N MET A 181 -6.12 14.75 8.45
CA MET A 181 -6.20 13.95 7.23
C MET A 181 -7.12 14.73 6.30
N GLU A 182 -6.64 15.09 5.11
CA GLU A 182 -7.53 15.53 4.05
C GLU A 182 -8.59 14.44 3.90
N ALA A 183 -9.84 14.80 4.19
CA ALA A 183 -10.94 13.88 4.09
C ALA A 183 -10.98 13.35 2.66
N GLU A 184 -10.68 12.06 2.47
CA GLU A 184 -11.00 11.38 1.23
C GLU A 184 -12.52 11.40 1.12
N GLY A 185 -13.00 12.35 0.32
CA GLY A 185 -14.41 12.54 0.03
C GLY A 185 -15.23 12.94 1.27
N GLU A 186 -15.24 14.24 1.59
CA GLU A 186 -16.54 14.80 1.95
C GLU A 186 -17.54 14.30 0.92
N THR A 187 -18.55 13.57 1.40
CA THR A 187 -19.66 13.15 0.57
C THR A 187 -20.42 14.43 0.27
N GLU A 188 -19.95 15.18 -0.72
CA GLU A 188 -20.69 16.32 -1.25
C GLU A 188 -22.08 15.79 -1.59
N SER A 189 -23.11 16.48 -1.09
CA SER A 189 -24.48 16.08 -1.42
C SER A 189 -24.63 16.05 -2.95
N PRO A 190 -25.53 15.22 -3.50
CA PRO A 190 -25.75 15.16 -4.94
C PRO A 190 -25.94 16.56 -5.56
N GLU A 191 -26.60 17.47 -4.85
CA GLU A 191 -26.80 18.86 -5.26
C GLU A 191 -25.50 19.66 -5.29
N ALA A 192 -24.62 19.49 -4.29
CA ALA A 192 -23.31 20.13 -4.24
C ALA A 192 -22.40 19.66 -5.39
N LEU A 193 -22.41 18.36 -5.70
CA LEU A 193 -21.64 17.79 -6.81
C LEU A 193 -22.13 18.31 -8.17
N VAL A 194 -23.45 18.46 -8.35
CA VAL A 194 -24.05 19.03 -9.56
C VAL A 194 -23.62 20.49 -9.71
N SER A 195 -23.74 21.29 -8.63
CA SER A 195 -23.33 22.69 -8.64
C SER A 195 -21.84 22.85 -8.93
N LEU A 196 -20.99 22.04 -8.29
CA LEU A 196 -19.55 22.03 -8.52
C LEU A 196 -19.24 21.72 -9.99
N THR A 197 -19.82 20.65 -10.53
CA THR A 197 -19.64 20.25 -11.93
C THR A 197 -20.02 21.36 -12.90
N ASN A 198 -21.16 22.04 -12.69
CA ASN A 198 -21.58 23.15 -13.53
C ASN A 198 -20.61 24.33 -13.49
N ASN A 199 -20.09 24.66 -12.30
CA ASN A 199 -19.08 25.70 -12.14
C ASN A 199 -17.77 25.33 -12.85
N TYR A 200 -17.38 24.06 -12.85
CA TYR A 200 -16.24 23.57 -13.64
C TYR A 200 -16.48 23.77 -15.14
N ILE A 201 -17.64 23.37 -15.67
CA ILE A 201 -17.99 23.52 -17.08
C ILE A 201 -17.92 25.00 -17.49
N GLU A 202 -18.50 25.90 -16.69
CA GLU A 202 -18.43 27.34 -16.95
C GLU A 202 -16.97 27.83 -16.98
N ALA A 203 -16.16 27.43 -16.00
CA ALA A 203 -14.77 27.84 -15.90
C ALA A 203 -13.88 27.25 -17.01
N ILE A 204 -14.28 26.17 -17.68
CA ILE A 204 -13.59 25.58 -18.85
C ILE A 204 -13.90 26.36 -20.14
N GLY A 205 -14.86 27.31 -20.10
CA GLY A 205 -15.31 28.06 -21.27
C GLY A 205 -16.70 27.64 -21.77
N GLY A 206 -17.46 26.94 -20.93
CA GLY A 206 -18.82 26.48 -21.20
C GLY A 206 -18.90 25.10 -21.86
N ALA A 207 -20.12 24.55 -21.91
CA ALA A 207 -20.40 23.24 -22.49
C ALA A 207 -19.97 23.14 -23.95
N ASP A 208 -20.17 24.21 -24.73
CA ASP A 208 -19.79 24.28 -26.14
C ASP A 208 -18.28 24.16 -26.38
N ASN A 209 -17.45 24.47 -25.38
CA ASN A 209 -16.00 24.34 -25.50
C ASN A 209 -15.52 22.89 -25.27
N ILE A 210 -16.33 22.03 -24.64
CA ILE A 210 -15.95 20.67 -24.28
C ILE A 210 -16.42 19.68 -25.36
N LEU A 211 -15.49 18.91 -25.90
CA LEU A 211 -15.76 17.91 -26.94
C LEU A 211 -15.79 16.49 -26.36
N GLU A 212 -14.90 16.20 -25.42
CA GLU A 212 -14.79 14.88 -24.81
C GLU A 212 -14.34 15.00 -23.36
N VAL A 213 -14.89 14.15 -22.51
CA VAL A 213 -14.54 14.07 -21.09
C VAL A 213 -14.02 12.68 -20.78
N ASP A 214 -12.78 12.61 -20.29
CA ASP A 214 -12.16 11.40 -19.77
C ASP A 214 -11.47 11.72 -18.43
N ASN A 215 -11.04 10.70 -17.69
CA ASN A 215 -10.34 10.92 -16.43
C ASN A 215 -9.35 9.81 -16.07
N CYS A 216 -8.37 10.17 -15.24
CA CYS A 216 -7.50 9.23 -14.53
C CYS A 216 -7.80 9.28 -13.03
N ILE A 217 -6.91 8.70 -12.22
CA ILE A 217 -7.04 8.61 -10.76
C ILE A 217 -7.18 9.99 -10.07
N THR A 218 -6.51 11.04 -10.58
CA THR A 218 -6.51 12.38 -9.95
C THR A 218 -6.86 13.53 -10.88
N ARG A 219 -7.08 13.28 -12.17
CA ARG A 219 -7.14 14.32 -13.20
C ARG A 219 -8.28 14.08 -14.19
N LEU A 220 -9.01 15.14 -14.51
CA LEU A 220 -9.85 15.21 -15.71
C LEU A 220 -8.96 15.43 -16.92
N ARG A 221 -9.27 14.72 -18.00
CA ARG A 221 -8.69 14.88 -19.33
C ARG A 221 -9.81 15.32 -20.25
N LEU A 222 -9.71 16.55 -20.72
CA LEU A 222 -10.73 17.16 -21.55
C LEU A 222 -10.16 17.39 -22.94
N THR A 223 -10.91 16.96 -23.95
CA THR A 223 -10.72 17.45 -25.32
C THR A 223 -11.60 18.68 -25.44
N VAL A 224 -11.01 19.83 -25.79
CA VAL A 224 -11.70 21.12 -25.87
C VAL A 224 -11.48 21.77 -27.23
N LYS A 225 -12.34 22.70 -27.63
CA LYS A 225 -12.15 23.49 -28.87
C LYS A 225 -11.02 24.49 -28.70
N ASP A 226 -10.95 25.15 -27.55
CA ASP A 226 -9.91 26.10 -27.21
C ASP A 226 -9.55 26.05 -25.72
N SER A 227 -8.33 25.60 -25.41
CA SER A 227 -7.80 25.54 -24.05
C SER A 227 -7.55 26.92 -23.43
N SER A 228 -7.43 27.98 -24.24
CA SER A 228 -7.24 29.35 -23.74
C SER A 228 -8.51 29.97 -23.17
N ALA A 229 -9.69 29.41 -23.50
CA ALA A 229 -10.97 29.84 -22.93
C ALA A 229 -11.14 29.41 -21.45
N ALA A 230 -10.28 28.51 -20.95
CA ALA A 230 -10.35 28.03 -19.58
C ALA A 230 -9.77 29.02 -18.57
N ASP A 231 -10.58 29.42 -17.59
CA ASP A 231 -10.17 30.26 -16.46
C ASP A 231 -9.49 29.40 -15.39
N SER A 232 -8.17 29.29 -15.51
CA SER A 232 -7.33 28.57 -14.56
C SER A 232 -7.45 29.10 -13.11
N GLY A 233 -7.76 30.39 -12.93
CA GLY A 233 -7.93 31.00 -11.62
C GLY A 233 -9.22 30.54 -10.95
N LYS A 234 -10.34 30.55 -11.67
CA LYS A 234 -11.62 30.01 -11.19
C LYS A 234 -11.53 28.51 -10.91
N LEU A 235 -10.91 27.73 -11.79
CA LEU A 235 -10.75 26.28 -11.59
C LEU A 235 -9.98 25.96 -10.30
N LYS A 236 -8.92 26.70 -10.00
CA LYS A 236 -8.19 26.55 -8.73
C LYS A 236 -9.04 26.93 -7.51
N LYS A 237 -9.86 27.98 -7.60
CA LYS A 237 -10.79 28.36 -6.54
C LYS A 237 -11.89 27.31 -6.30
N LEU A 238 -12.27 26.56 -7.33
CA LEU A 238 -13.21 25.44 -7.27
C LEU A 238 -12.56 24.14 -6.73
N GLY A 239 -11.30 24.20 -6.29
CA GLY A 239 -10.60 23.06 -5.68
C GLY A 239 -9.66 22.30 -6.60
N ALA A 240 -9.42 22.77 -7.83
CA ALA A 240 -8.40 22.15 -8.68
C ALA A 240 -7.00 22.46 -8.13
N ALA A 241 -6.20 21.42 -7.87
CA ALA A 241 -4.80 21.54 -7.52
C ALA A 241 -3.94 22.09 -8.67
N GLY A 242 -4.38 21.90 -9.92
CA GLY A 242 -3.67 22.36 -11.10
C GLY A 242 -4.50 22.31 -12.37
N VAL A 243 -4.16 23.18 -13.32
CA VAL A 243 -4.77 23.25 -14.66
C VAL A 243 -3.64 23.31 -15.68
N VAL A 244 -3.63 22.37 -16.61
CA VAL A 244 -2.55 22.18 -17.58
C VAL A 244 -3.13 22.13 -18.99
N PRO A 245 -2.99 23.19 -19.79
CA PRO A 245 -3.35 23.15 -21.20
C PRO A 245 -2.36 22.27 -21.98
N ILE A 246 -2.89 21.40 -22.85
CA ILE A 246 -2.12 20.50 -23.72
C ILE A 246 -2.37 20.92 -25.16
N GLY A 247 -1.56 21.86 -25.65
CA GLY A 247 -1.81 22.53 -26.92
C GLY A 247 -3.14 23.28 -26.92
N LYS A 248 -3.72 23.50 -28.11
CA LYS A 248 -5.00 24.22 -28.26
C LYS A 248 -6.22 23.36 -27.94
N GLY A 249 -6.14 22.05 -28.19
CA GLY A 249 -7.29 21.15 -28.13
C GLY A 249 -7.40 20.28 -26.87
N GLY A 250 -6.44 20.37 -25.95
CA GLY A 250 -6.42 19.54 -24.74
C GLY A 250 -6.34 20.38 -23.47
N LEU A 251 -7.05 19.95 -22.42
CA LEU A 251 -6.99 20.55 -21.10
C LEU A 251 -7.00 19.46 -20.03
N GLN A 252 -6.06 19.50 -19.09
CA GLN A 252 -6.06 18.64 -17.92
C GLN A 252 -6.33 19.46 -16.66
N VAL A 253 -7.25 18.98 -15.83
CA VAL A 253 -7.59 19.61 -14.54
C VAL A 253 -7.38 18.60 -13.43
N ILE A 254 -6.49 18.92 -12.49
CA ILE A 254 -6.11 18.07 -11.36
C ILE A 254 -7.08 18.36 -10.21
N ILE A 255 -8.02 17.46 -9.95
CA ILE A 255 -9.07 17.64 -8.92
C ILE A 255 -8.72 16.86 -7.64
N GLY A 256 -7.90 15.81 -7.75
CA GLY A 256 -7.52 14.95 -6.63
C GLY A 256 -8.24 13.60 -6.63
N LEU A 257 -7.82 12.73 -5.70
CA LEU A 257 -8.32 11.37 -5.56
C LEU A 257 -9.80 11.36 -5.14
N GLY A 258 -10.59 10.42 -5.68
CA GLY A 258 -11.99 10.17 -5.27
C GLY A 258 -13.04 11.19 -5.73
N LYS A 259 -12.65 12.44 -6.04
CA LYS A 259 -13.56 13.47 -6.61
C LYS A 259 -13.65 13.40 -8.13
N VAL A 260 -12.55 13.06 -8.80
CA VAL A 260 -12.43 13.13 -10.26
C VAL A 260 -13.44 12.24 -11.00
N ASP A 261 -13.65 11.00 -10.53
CA ASP A 261 -14.57 10.05 -11.19
C ASP A 261 -16.02 10.56 -11.15
N LYS A 262 -16.44 11.06 -9.98
CA LYS A 262 -17.80 11.60 -9.76
C LYS A 262 -18.05 12.83 -10.62
N VAL A 263 -17.07 13.75 -10.65
CA VAL A 263 -17.16 14.98 -11.45
C VAL A 263 -17.16 14.64 -12.95
N ALA A 264 -16.34 13.68 -13.41
CA ALA A 264 -16.30 13.26 -14.81
C ALA A 264 -17.64 12.64 -15.26
N GLU A 265 -18.20 11.73 -14.46
CA GLU A 265 -19.49 11.08 -14.77
C GLU A 265 -20.62 12.11 -14.81
N GLN A 266 -20.64 13.05 -13.86
CA GLN A 266 -21.64 14.11 -13.84
C GLN A 266 -21.47 15.09 -15.01
N MET A 267 -20.24 15.40 -15.42
CA MET A 267 -19.98 16.22 -16.60
C MET A 267 -20.51 15.55 -17.87
N LYS A 268 -20.28 14.24 -18.03
CA LYS A 268 -20.83 13.47 -19.16
C LYS A 268 -22.36 13.52 -19.20
N LYS A 269 -23.02 13.44 -18.04
CA LYS A 269 -24.49 13.57 -17.93
C LYS A 269 -24.98 14.98 -18.27
N ALA A 270 -24.24 16.02 -17.90
CA ALA A 270 -24.60 17.40 -18.16
C ALA A 270 -24.38 17.83 -19.62
N LEU A 271 -23.50 17.13 -20.35
CA LEU A 271 -23.14 17.42 -21.75
C LEU A 271 -23.85 16.51 -22.77
N ALA A 272 -24.63 15.53 -22.30
CA ALA A 272 -25.44 14.64 -23.13
C ALA A 272 -26.78 15.29 -23.49
#